data_AF-A0A517MFF3-F1
#
_entry.id   AF-A0A517MFF3-F1
#
_cell.length_a   1.000
_cell.length_b   1.000
_cell.length_c   1.000
_cell.angle_alpha   90.00
_cell.angle_beta   90.00
_cell.angle_gamma   90.00
#
_symmetry.space_group_name_H-M   'P 1'
#
loop_
_entity.id
_entity.type
_entity.pdbx_description
1 polymer ?
#
loop_
_entity_poly.entity_id
_entity_poly.type
_entity_poly.pdbx_seq_one_letter_code
_entity_poly.pdbx_strand_id
1 'polypeptide(L)'
;MKSLFAGVLAALVAVVSVGCNDSAFDTQADNVREQADTTADNVRDQTQMGAEAIRDDSQNTAEAIRDDAGRTITGAAQTDAAEAKADAVEEVGESRADALEEKGEEKADAIEDNAEEKADSLEAKD
;
A
#
# COMPACT_ATOMS: atom_id res chain seq x y z
N MET A 1 -31.13 45.42 -13.67
CA MET A 1 -32.34 45.24 -14.49
C MET A 1 -32.02 44.20 -15.56
N LYS A 2 -32.56 42.98 -15.40
CA LYS A 2 -33.58 42.35 -16.27
C LYS A 2 -32.97 41.80 -17.57
N SER A 3 -32.50 40.55 -17.62
CA SER A 3 -33.22 39.26 -17.78
C SER A 3 -33.53 38.88 -19.23
N LEU A 4 -33.30 37.59 -19.51
CA LEU A 4 -33.95 36.70 -20.49
C LEU A 4 -33.42 36.69 -21.93
N PHE A 5 -32.93 35.52 -22.36
CA PHE A 5 -33.47 34.62 -23.40
C PHE A 5 -32.47 33.44 -23.53
N ALA A 6 -32.70 32.27 -22.93
CA ALA A 6 -33.59 31.19 -23.36
C ALA A 6 -33.18 30.54 -24.69
N GLY A 7 -32.81 29.25 -24.63
CA GLY A 7 -33.00 28.31 -25.74
C GLY A 7 -31.74 27.67 -26.32
N VAL A 8 -31.30 26.54 -25.75
CA VAL A 8 -30.78 25.43 -26.56
C VAL A 8 -31.47 24.15 -26.12
N LEU A 9 -32.48 23.81 -26.92
CA LEU A 9 -33.22 22.56 -26.96
C LEU A 9 -32.39 21.55 -27.78
N ALA A 10 -32.33 20.31 -27.30
CA ALA A 10 -32.15 19.07 -28.06
C ALA A 10 -30.93 18.91 -28.99
N ALA A 11 -30.04 17.98 -28.62
CA ALA A 11 -29.45 17.04 -29.58
C ALA A 11 -29.00 15.77 -28.83
N LEU A 12 -29.97 14.90 -28.59
CA LEU A 12 -29.75 13.48 -28.33
C LEU A 12 -29.25 12.88 -29.65
N VAL A 13 -27.95 12.62 -29.76
CA VAL A 13 -27.36 11.90 -30.90
C VAL A 13 -26.69 10.65 -30.36
N ALA A 14 -27.41 9.55 -30.51
CA ALA A 14 -26.87 8.21 -30.42
C ALA A 14 -25.84 8.01 -31.53
N VAL A 15 -24.59 7.74 -31.16
CA VAL A 15 -23.64 7.05 -32.03
C VAL A 15 -23.32 5.73 -31.35
N VAL A 16 -24.07 4.71 -31.74
CA VAL A 16 -23.77 3.31 -31.45
C VAL A 16 -22.82 2.85 -32.54
N SER A 17 -21.52 2.81 -32.24
CA SER A 17 -20.52 2.21 -33.13
C SER A 17 -19.87 1.05 -32.41
N VAL A 18 -20.14 -0.14 -32.94
CA VAL A 18 -19.81 -1.47 -32.43
C VAL A 18 -18.29 -1.68 -32.39
N GLY A 19 -17.78 -1.84 -31.18
CA GLY A 19 -16.51 -2.48 -30.84
C GLY A 19 -16.49 -2.61 -29.32
N CYS A 20 -16.84 -3.79 -28.79
CA CYS A 20 -16.94 -4.10 -27.35
C CYS A 20 -17.39 -2.91 -26.50
N ASN A 21 -18.68 -2.55 -26.58
CA ASN A 21 -19.18 -1.40 -25.84
C ASN A 21 -19.44 -1.83 -24.39
N ASP A 22 -18.37 -2.00 -23.61
CA ASP A 22 -18.46 -1.97 -22.14
C ASP A 22 -19.35 -0.79 -21.78
N SER A 23 -20.32 -1.03 -20.90
CA SER A 23 -21.24 0.03 -20.55
C SER A 23 -20.53 1.16 -19.83
N ALA A 24 -21.23 2.29 -19.70
CA ALA A 24 -20.72 3.38 -18.88
C ALA A 24 -20.48 2.92 -17.43
N PHE A 25 -21.18 1.90 -16.96
CA PHE A 25 -21.00 1.32 -15.63
C PHE A 25 -19.82 0.36 -15.56
N ASP A 26 -19.58 -0.46 -16.59
CA ASP A 26 -18.41 -1.36 -16.68
C ASP A 26 -17.11 -0.54 -16.72
N THR A 27 -17.06 0.48 -17.58
CA THR A 27 -15.90 1.40 -17.62
C THR A 27 -15.69 2.07 -16.27
N GLN A 28 -16.76 2.42 -15.55
CA GLN A 28 -16.65 3.04 -14.24
C GLN A 28 -16.15 2.05 -13.17
N ALA A 29 -16.59 0.79 -13.24
CA ALA A 29 -16.17 -0.29 -12.36
C ALA A 29 -14.66 -0.57 -12.53
N ASP A 30 -14.19 -0.65 -13.77
CA ASP A 30 -12.76 -0.83 -14.07
C ASP A 30 -11.90 0.31 -13.52
N ASN A 31 -12.35 1.56 -13.70
CA ASN A 31 -11.65 2.71 -13.13
C ASN A 31 -11.60 2.68 -11.60
N VAL A 32 -12.61 2.09 -10.93
CA VAL A 32 -12.61 1.93 -9.47
C VAL A 32 -11.58 0.89 -9.05
N ARG A 33 -11.52 -0.27 -9.74
CA ARG A 33 -10.51 -1.31 -9.50
C ARG A 33 -9.10 -0.80 -9.73
N GLU A 34 -8.82 -0.19 -10.88
CA GLU A 34 -7.48 0.32 -11.22
C GLU A 34 -6.96 1.37 -10.22
N GLN A 35 -7.84 2.27 -9.74
CA GLN A 35 -7.47 3.24 -8.71
C GLN A 35 -7.20 2.58 -7.36
N ALA A 36 -7.95 1.54 -7.02
CA ALA A 36 -7.77 0.79 -5.79
C ALA A 36 -6.47 0.01 -5.81
N ASP A 37 -6.19 -0.73 -6.88
CA ASP A 37 -4.94 -1.46 -7.10
C ASP A 37 -3.74 -0.52 -6.96
N THR A 38 -3.77 0.61 -7.67
CA THR A 38 -2.70 1.62 -7.58
C THR A 38 -2.52 2.11 -6.13
N THR A 39 -3.61 2.31 -5.40
CA THR A 39 -3.55 2.79 -4.02
C THR A 39 -3.04 1.71 -3.08
N ALA A 40 -3.46 0.46 -3.26
CA ALA A 40 -3.06 -0.70 -2.50
C ALA A 40 -1.56 -1.00 -2.69
N ASP A 41 -1.08 -0.98 -3.93
CA ASP A 41 0.34 -1.11 -4.27
C ASP A 41 1.18 -0.03 -3.59
N ASN A 42 0.74 1.24 -3.64
CA ASN A 42 1.44 2.32 -2.94
C ASN A 42 1.47 2.11 -1.41
N VAL A 43 0.43 1.51 -0.82
CA VAL A 43 0.44 1.16 0.61
C VAL A 43 1.46 0.07 0.88
N ARG A 44 1.45 -1.02 0.09
CA ARG A 44 2.40 -2.14 0.22
C ARG A 44 3.85 -1.64 0.10
N ASP A 45 4.15 -0.86 -0.94
CA ASP A 45 5.47 -0.28 -1.19
C ASP A 45 5.93 0.59 0.00
N GLN A 46 5.06 1.47 0.49
CA GLN A 46 5.39 2.33 1.63
C GLN A 46 5.68 1.54 2.90
N THR A 47 4.90 0.49 3.17
CA THR A 47 5.11 -0.34 4.36
C THR A 47 6.34 -1.22 4.24
N GLN A 48 6.65 -1.76 3.05
CA GLN A 48 7.89 -2.50 2.80
C GLN A 48 9.11 -1.60 2.99
N MET A 49 9.12 -0.41 2.39
CA MET A 49 10.20 0.57 2.60
C MET A 49 10.36 0.96 4.08
N GLY A 50 9.24 1.13 4.80
CA GLY A 50 9.26 1.42 6.23
C GLY A 50 9.81 0.27 7.06
N ALA A 51 9.47 -0.98 6.70
CA ALA A 51 9.92 -2.18 7.37
C ALA A 51 11.41 -2.42 7.14
N GLU A 52 11.90 -2.26 5.92
CA GLU A 52 13.33 -2.26 5.59
C GLU A 52 14.10 -1.24 6.42
N ALA A 53 13.60 -0.01 6.53
CA ALA A 53 14.24 1.02 7.35
C ALA A 53 14.31 0.64 8.84
N ILE A 54 13.31 -0.06 9.38
CA ILE A 54 13.32 -0.57 10.75
C ILE A 54 14.36 -1.69 10.91
N ARG A 55 14.43 -2.63 9.97
CA ARG A 55 15.42 -3.71 9.97
C ARG A 55 16.84 -3.14 9.93
N ASP A 56 17.09 -2.19 9.03
CA ASP A 56 18.38 -1.51 8.91
C ASP A 56 18.77 -0.77 10.19
N ASP A 57 17.85 0.01 10.78
CA ASP A 57 18.13 0.74 12.02
C ASP A 57 18.45 -0.19 13.20
N SER A 58 17.69 -1.28 13.33
CA SER A 58 17.90 -2.28 14.38
C SER A 58 19.24 -3.02 14.21
N GLN A 59 19.58 -3.43 12.98
CA GLN A 59 20.87 -4.05 12.67
C GLN A 59 22.03 -3.08 12.95
N ASN A 60 21.95 -1.83 12.49
CA ASN A 60 22.98 -0.82 12.77
C ASN A 60 23.17 -0.58 14.27
N THR A 61 22.06 -0.56 15.04
CA THR A 61 22.11 -0.41 16.49
C THR A 61 22.75 -1.63 17.16
N ALA A 62 22.41 -2.84 16.72
CA ALA A 62 23.00 -4.08 17.20
C ALA A 62 24.50 -4.17 16.89
N GLU A 63 24.91 -3.80 15.68
CA GLU A 63 26.31 -3.69 15.30
C GLU A 63 27.08 -2.70 16.18
N ALA A 64 26.51 -1.52 16.45
CA ALA A 64 27.12 -0.55 17.34
C ALA A 64 27.31 -1.09 18.77
N ILE A 65 26.38 -1.91 19.27
CA ILE A 65 26.50 -2.60 20.56
C ILE A 65 27.67 -3.60 20.52
N ARG A 66 27.77 -4.41 19.45
CA ARG A 66 28.87 -5.38 19.28
C ARG A 66 30.23 -4.67 19.16
N ASP A 67 30.28 -3.50 18.51
CA ASP A 67 31.49 -2.68 18.38
C ASP A 67 31.92 -2.05 19.71
N ASP A 68 31.00 -1.48 20.48
CA ASP A 68 31.30 -0.88 21.80
C ASP A 68 31.81 -1.92 22.79
N ALA A 69 31.25 -3.14 22.76
CA ALA A 69 31.71 -4.27 23.56
C ALA A 69 33.04 -4.88 23.03
N GLY A 70 33.49 -4.48 21.85
CA GLY A 70 34.54 -5.14 21.09
C GLY A 70 34.06 -6.46 20.47
N ARG A 71 34.64 -6.81 19.32
CA ARG A 71 34.29 -8.05 18.60
C ARG A 71 35.29 -9.18 18.84
N THR A 72 34.77 -10.40 18.83
CA THR A 72 35.54 -11.64 18.70
C THR A 72 35.99 -11.84 17.25
N ILE A 73 36.84 -12.85 17.01
CA ILE A 73 37.27 -13.19 15.64
C ILE A 73 36.11 -13.66 14.74
N THR A 74 34.98 -14.06 15.33
CA THR A 74 33.77 -14.47 14.61
C THR A 74 32.76 -13.34 14.42
N GLY A 75 33.05 -12.12 14.90
CA GLY A 75 32.19 -10.95 14.73
C GLY A 75 31.16 -10.71 15.83
N ALA A 76 30.94 -11.68 16.74
CA ALA A 76 30.11 -11.51 17.93
C ALA A 76 30.79 -10.57 18.95
N ALA A 77 30.01 -9.96 19.84
CA ALA A 77 30.52 -9.18 20.96
C ALA A 77 31.42 -10.02 21.88
N GLN A 78 32.40 -9.39 22.53
CA GLN A 78 33.30 -10.07 23.49
C GLN A 78 32.61 -10.53 24.78
N THR A 79 31.40 -10.04 25.06
CA THR A 79 30.63 -10.43 26.25
C THR A 79 29.24 -10.92 25.86
N ASP A 80 28.80 -12.01 26.49
CA ASP A 80 27.48 -12.58 26.28
C ASP A 80 26.35 -11.58 26.55
N ALA A 81 26.54 -10.68 27.53
CA ALA A 81 25.55 -9.66 27.86
C ALA A 81 25.37 -8.63 26.73
N ALA A 82 26.45 -8.27 26.03
CA ALA A 82 26.38 -7.37 24.88
C ALA A 82 25.79 -8.08 23.65
N GLU A 83 26.17 -9.34 23.41
CA GLU A 83 25.60 -10.13 22.31
C GLU A 83 24.09 -10.32 22.50
N ALA A 84 23.66 -10.76 23.68
CA ALA A 84 22.23 -10.93 23.98
C ALA A 84 21.45 -9.61 23.85
N LYS A 85 22.08 -8.46 24.12
CA LYS A 85 21.46 -7.15 23.93
C LYS A 85 21.35 -6.79 22.44
N ALA A 86 22.37 -7.08 21.64
CA ALA A 86 22.36 -6.86 20.20
C ALA A 86 21.27 -7.72 19.53
N ASP A 87 21.22 -9.00 19.87
CA ASP A 87 20.23 -9.95 19.35
C ASP A 87 18.81 -9.53 19.73
N ALA A 88 18.59 -9.06 20.97
CA ALA A 88 17.28 -8.55 21.39
C ALA A 88 16.85 -7.29 20.62
N VAL A 89 17.80 -6.46 20.19
CA VAL A 89 17.49 -5.28 19.36
C VAL A 89 17.10 -5.72 17.95
N GLU A 90 17.82 -6.67 17.34
CA GLU A 90 17.48 -7.25 16.04
C GLU A 90 16.10 -7.92 16.08
N GLU A 91 15.82 -8.74 17.10
CA GLU A 91 14.53 -9.43 17.26
C GLU A 91 13.36 -8.43 17.38
N VAL A 92 13.53 -7.36 18.17
CA VAL A 92 12.51 -6.31 18.29
C VAL A 92 12.35 -5.54 16.98
N GLY A 93 13.43 -5.30 16.24
CA GLY A 93 13.41 -4.68 14.93
C GLY A 93 12.62 -5.49 13.92
N GLU A 94 12.98 -6.77 13.75
CA GLU A 94 12.29 -7.70 12.85
C GLU A 94 10.80 -7.82 13.20
N SER A 95 10.46 -8.03 14.47
CA SER A 95 9.05 -8.13 14.88
C SER A 95 8.25 -6.87 14.58
N ARG A 96 8.87 -5.68 14.63
CA ARG A 96 8.20 -4.42 14.28
C ARG A 96 8.08 -4.24 12.77
N ALA A 97 9.08 -4.66 12.01
CA ALA A 97 9.07 -4.62 10.56
C ALA A 97 7.96 -5.54 10.01
N ASP A 98 7.91 -6.78 10.49
CA ASP A 98 6.88 -7.76 10.11
C ASP A 98 5.46 -7.24 10.46
N ALA A 99 5.28 -6.67 11.65
CA ALA A 99 3.99 -6.11 12.06
C ALA A 99 3.59 -4.86 11.25
N LEU A 100 4.55 -4.16 10.64
CA LEU A 100 4.26 -3.04 9.74
C LEU A 100 3.84 -3.55 8.36
N GLU A 101 4.54 -4.55 7.82
CA GLU A 101 4.19 -5.22 6.56
C GLU A 101 2.80 -5.85 6.66
N GLU A 102 2.52 -6.61 7.71
CA GLU A 102 1.20 -7.25 7.93
C GLU A 102 0.07 -6.22 7.91
N LYS A 103 0.22 -5.10 8.62
CA LYS A 103 -0.78 -4.02 8.62
C LYS A 103 -0.89 -3.31 7.27
N GLY A 104 0.21 -3.24 6.52
CA GLY A 104 0.24 -2.72 5.17
C GLY A 104 -0.61 -3.57 4.23
N GLU A 105 -0.36 -4.87 4.24
CA GLU A 105 -1.12 -5.86 3.46
C GLU A 105 -2.60 -5.87 3.85
N GLU A 106 -2.92 -5.96 5.14
CA GLU A 106 -4.33 -5.92 5.61
C GLU A 106 -5.07 -4.67 5.11
N LYS A 107 -4.37 -3.52 5.08
CA LYS A 107 -4.95 -2.27 4.60
C LYS A 107 -5.08 -2.24 3.07
N ALA A 108 -4.10 -2.78 2.36
CA ALA A 108 -4.11 -2.87 0.90
C ALA A 108 -5.26 -3.79 0.43
N ASP A 109 -5.39 -4.97 1.04
CA ASP A 109 -6.47 -5.92 0.77
C ASP A 109 -7.84 -5.28 1.07
N ALA A 110 -7.98 -4.57 2.19
CA ALA A 110 -9.22 -3.87 2.49
C ALA A 110 -9.56 -2.77 1.46
N ILE A 111 -8.57 -2.14 0.83
CA ILE A 111 -8.81 -1.15 -0.23
C ILE A 111 -9.34 -1.84 -1.49
N GLU A 112 -8.72 -2.95 -1.88
CA GLU A 112 -9.11 -3.76 -3.04
C GLU A 112 -10.51 -4.36 -2.86
N ASP A 113 -10.78 -4.98 -1.71
CA ASP A 113 -12.09 -5.58 -1.39
C ASP A 113 -13.23 -4.55 -1.46
N ASN A 114 -13.05 -3.38 -0.83
CA ASN A 114 -14.05 -2.32 -0.85
C ASN A 114 -14.26 -1.76 -2.28
N ALA A 115 -13.22 -1.76 -3.10
CA ALA A 115 -13.30 -1.32 -4.48
C ALA A 115 -14.02 -2.34 -5.35
N GLU A 116 -13.76 -3.63 -5.14
CA GLU A 116 -14.43 -4.73 -5.83
C GLU A 116 -15.93 -4.73 -5.52
N GLU A 117 -16.32 -4.64 -4.24
CA GLU A 117 -17.74 -4.52 -3.85
C GLU A 117 -18.42 -3.33 -4.53
N LYS A 118 -17.70 -2.21 -4.66
CA LYS A 118 -18.21 -1.02 -5.33
C LYS A 118 -18.30 -1.21 -6.84
N ALA A 119 -17.31 -1.84 -7.46
CA ALA A 119 -17.28 -2.15 -8.89
C ALA A 119 -18.43 -3.09 -9.26
N ASP A 120 -18.64 -4.17 -8.51
CA ASP A 120 -19.78 -5.07 -8.63
C ASP A 120 -21.11 -4.33 -8.53
N SER A 121 -21.22 -3.36 -7.61
CA SER A 121 -22.42 -2.56 -7.44
C SER A 121 -22.70 -1.59 -8.61
N LEU A 122 -21.68 -1.28 -9.41
CA LEU A 122 -21.81 -0.47 -10.62
C LEU A 122 -22.25 -1.35 -11.78
N GLU A 123 -21.59 -2.48 -11.99
CA GLU A 123 -21.94 -3.46 -13.04
C GLU A 123 -23.37 -3.99 -12.86
N ALA A 124 -23.84 -4.16 -11.62
CA ALA A 124 -25.22 -4.57 -11.34
C ALA A 124 -26.29 -3.53 -11.73
N LYS A 125 -25.90 -2.30 -12.12
CA LYS A 125 -26.82 -1.23 -12.56
C LYS A 125 -26.96 -1.15 -14.08
N ASP A 126 -26.18 -1.95 -14.79
CA ASP A 126 -26.24 -2.05 -16.24
C ASP A 126 -27.42 -2.90 -16.73
#